data_AF-A0A4Q5ALD7-F1
#
_entry.id   AF-A0A4Q5ALD7-F1
#
_cell.length_a   1.000
_cell.length_b   1.000
_cell.length_c   1.000
_cell.angle_alpha   90.00
_cell.angle_beta   90.00
_cell.angle_gamma   90.00
#
_symmetry.space_group_name_H-M   'P 1'
#
loop_
_entity.id
_entity.type
_entity.pdbx_description
1 polymer ?
#
loop_
_entity_poly.entity_id
_entity_poly.type
_entity_poly.pdbx_seq_one_letter_code
_entity_poly.pdbx_strand_id
1 'polypeptide(L)'
;MGQTERRMQWLQQHGYVRRDEHGTVFYPPISMALLGGVDPQRVQDACTRAMRDGAHTEDGMLVCTLPDELMRDMKRGANGLQAQYNTTDAVLILYMEAQRYERAQGARRTR
;
A
#
# COMPACT_ATOMS: atom_id res chain seq x y z
N MET A 1 -10.66 3.45 -22.76
CA MET A 1 -9.89 3.18 -21.53
C MET A 1 -9.76 4.47 -20.74
N GLY A 2 -10.39 4.54 -19.56
CA GLY A 2 -10.38 5.71 -18.69
C GLY A 2 -9.04 5.94 -17.98
N GLN A 3 -8.84 7.13 -17.40
CA GLN A 3 -7.59 7.43 -16.66
C GLN A 3 -7.39 6.51 -15.46
N THR A 4 -8.47 6.17 -14.74
CA THR A 4 -8.43 5.25 -13.60
C THR A 4 -7.98 3.85 -14.01
N GLU A 5 -8.45 3.35 -15.16
CA GLU A 5 -8.05 2.03 -15.67
C GLU A 5 -6.56 1.98 -16.03
N ARG A 6 -6.03 3.04 -16.65
CA ARG A 6 -4.58 3.13 -16.95
C ARG A 6 -3.75 3.14 -15.67
N ARG A 7 -4.18 3.87 -14.64
CA ARG A 7 -3.51 3.89 -13.33
C ARG A 7 -3.55 2.53 -12.66
N MET A 8 -4.71 1.86 -12.67
CA MET A 8 -4.84 0.49 -12.13
C MET A 8 -3.94 -0.50 -12.87
N GLN A 9 -3.87 -0.42 -14.20
CA GLN A 9 -2.99 -1.27 -14.99
C GLN A 9 -1.51 -1.04 -14.63
N TRP A 10 -1.10 0.22 -14.51
CA TRP A 10 0.26 0.57 -14.08
C TRP A 10 0.56 0.03 -12.67
N LEU A 11 -0.35 0.25 -11.72
CA LEU A 11 -0.22 -0.25 -10.34
C LEU A 11 -0.11 -1.77 -10.28
N GLN A 12 -0.82 -2.49 -11.16
CA GLN A 12 -0.73 -3.94 -11.26
C GLN A 12 0.61 -4.39 -11.84
N GLN A 13 1.06 -3.76 -12.92
CA GLN A 13 2.36 -4.06 -13.56
C GLN A 13 3.54 -3.83 -12.61
N HIS A 14 3.42 -2.85 -11.72
CA HIS A 14 4.45 -2.50 -10.74
C HIS A 14 4.28 -3.21 -9.40
N GLY A 15 3.28 -4.09 -9.26
CA GLY A 15 3.08 -4.93 -8.07
C GLY A 15 2.46 -4.23 -6.86
N TYR A 16 1.91 -3.03 -7.01
CA TYR A 16 1.16 -2.32 -5.96
C TYR A 16 -0.31 -2.76 -5.89
N VAL A 17 -0.80 -3.44 -6.91
CA VAL A 17 -2.12 -4.06 -6.91
C VAL A 17 -1.99 -5.46 -7.45
N ARG A 18 -2.69 -6.41 -6.84
CA ARG A 18 -2.85 -7.77 -7.37
C ARG A 18 -4.31 -8.05 -7.64
N ARG A 19 -4.56 -8.99 -8.54
CA ARG A 19 -5.89 -9.57 -8.78
C ARG A 19 -5.78 -11.08 -8.66
N ASP A 20 -6.74 -11.71 -8.00
CA ASP A 20 -6.88 -13.17 -8.05
C ASP A 20 -7.54 -13.62 -9.36
N GLU A 21 -7.75 -14.93 -9.48
CA GLU A 21 -8.41 -15.59 -10.61
C GLU A 21 -9.90 -15.20 -10.74
N HIS A 22 -10.51 -14.66 -9.68
CA HIS A 22 -11.89 -14.19 -9.65
C HIS A 22 -12.02 -12.68 -9.92
N GLY A 23 -10.90 -11.98 -10.11
CA GLY A 23 -10.85 -10.54 -10.36
C GLY A 23 -10.92 -9.67 -9.09
N THR A 24 -10.87 -10.26 -7.90
CA THR A 24 -10.83 -9.55 -6.63
C THR A 24 -9.52 -8.77 -6.53
N VAL A 25 -9.60 -7.50 -6.16
CA VAL A 25 -8.44 -6.59 -6.07
C VAL A 25 -7.84 -6.65 -4.68
N PHE A 26 -6.53 -6.88 -4.60
CA PHE A 26 -5.77 -6.92 -3.36
C PHE A 26 -4.64 -5.90 -3.36
N TYR A 27 -4.42 -5.29 -2.19
CA TYR A 27 -3.33 -4.35 -1.94
C TYR A 27 -2.27 -5.04 -1.08
N PRO A 28 -1.06 -5.30 -1.63
CA PRO A 28 0.05 -5.79 -0.83
C PRO A 28 0.43 -4.84 0.31
N PRO A 29 1.19 -5.29 1.33
CA PRO A 29 1.55 -4.46 2.49
C PRO A 29 2.21 -3.12 2.14
N ILE A 30 3.05 -3.09 1.10
CA ILE A 30 3.67 -1.85 0.61
C ILE A 30 2.61 -0.82 0.18
N SER A 31 1.55 -1.26 -0.48
CA SER A 31 0.48 -0.38 -0.95
C SER A 31 -0.35 0.18 0.20
N MET A 32 -0.58 -0.64 1.23
CA MET A 32 -1.22 -0.18 2.46
C MET A 32 -0.36 0.87 3.16
N ALA A 33 0.95 0.69 3.22
CA ALA A 33 1.87 1.67 3.80
C ALA A 33 1.84 3.00 3.04
N LEU A 34 1.90 2.94 1.70
CA LEU A 34 1.86 4.13 0.86
C LEU A 34 0.51 4.87 0.98
N LEU A 35 -0.62 4.15 0.98
CA LEU A 35 -1.94 4.74 1.24
C LEU A 35 -2.09 5.32 2.64
N GLY A 36 -1.40 4.72 3.62
CA GLY A 36 -1.34 5.20 4.99
C GLY A 36 -0.31 6.31 5.21
N GLY A 37 0.47 6.70 4.21
CA GLY A 37 1.55 7.68 4.38
C GLY A 37 2.60 7.29 5.41
N VAL A 38 2.87 5.99 5.57
CA VAL A 38 3.86 5.44 6.51
C VAL A 38 4.97 4.71 5.75
N ASP A 39 6.11 4.51 6.42
CA ASP A 39 7.22 3.72 5.87
C ASP A 39 6.78 2.26 5.62
N PRO A 40 6.92 1.72 4.39
CA PRO A 40 6.65 0.32 4.08
C PRO A 40 7.31 -0.69 5.01
N GLN A 41 8.51 -0.39 5.52
CA GLN A 41 9.21 -1.30 6.43
C GLN A 41 8.45 -1.47 7.76
N ARG A 42 7.79 -0.42 8.25
CA ARG A 42 7.00 -0.49 9.51
C ARG A 42 5.83 -1.45 9.39
N VAL A 43 5.15 -1.44 8.23
CA VAL A 43 4.03 -2.36 7.96
C VAL A 43 4.54 -3.78 7.78
N GLN A 44 5.63 -3.96 7.03
CA GLN A 44 6.25 -5.27 6.86
C GLN A 44 6.67 -5.89 8.20
N ASP A 45 7.33 -5.12 9.07
CA ASP A 45 7.75 -5.58 10.40
C ASP A 45 6.56 -5.95 11.27
N ALA A 46 5.47 -5.16 11.23
CA ALA A 46 4.24 -5.46 11.96
C ALA A 46 3.60 -6.77 11.46
N CYS A 47 3.51 -6.98 10.15
CA CYS A 47 3.01 -8.23 9.58
C CYS A 47 3.90 -9.43 9.95
N THR A 48 5.22 -9.28 9.93
CA THR A 48 6.16 -10.33 10.34
C THR A 48 6.03 -10.67 11.83
N ARG A 49 5.82 -9.67 12.70
CA ARG A 49 5.55 -9.90 14.13
C ARG A 49 4.23 -10.63 14.33
N ALA A 50 3.16 -10.16 13.69
CA ALA A 50 1.86 -10.80 13.79
C ALA A 50 1.90 -12.28 13.34
N MET A 51 2.66 -12.60 12.28
CA MET A 51 2.88 -14.00 11.88
C MET A 51 3.57 -14.85 12.94
N ARG A 52 4.50 -14.27 13.72
CA ARG A 52 5.14 -14.98 14.85
C ARG A 52 4.17 -15.17 16.02
N ASP A 53 3.24 -14.24 16.18
CA ASP A 53 2.25 -14.23 17.25
C ASP A 53 0.99 -15.06 16.92
N GLY A 54 1.00 -15.81 15.81
CA GLY A 54 -0.07 -16.73 15.42
C GLY A 54 -1.08 -16.17 14.43
N ALA A 55 -0.77 -15.08 13.71
CA ALA A 55 -1.55 -14.67 12.56
C ALA A 55 -1.60 -15.81 11.53
N HIS A 56 -2.76 -15.95 10.89
CA HIS A 56 -3.01 -17.01 9.91
C HIS A 56 -3.37 -16.40 8.55
N THR A 57 -3.30 -17.24 7.53
CA THR A 57 -3.79 -16.91 6.21
C THR A 57 -5.20 -17.45 6.03
N GLU A 58 -6.14 -16.58 5.68
CA GLU A 58 -7.51 -16.95 5.28
C GLU A 58 -7.63 -16.70 3.77
N ASP A 59 -8.01 -17.71 2.99
CA ASP A 59 -8.11 -17.64 1.52
C ASP A 59 -6.85 -17.10 0.82
N GLY A 60 -5.67 -17.47 1.34
CA GLY A 60 -4.38 -17.02 0.80
C GLY A 60 -4.02 -15.57 1.16
N MET A 61 -4.83 -14.89 1.98
CA MET A 61 -4.57 -13.55 2.49
C MET A 61 -4.11 -13.57 3.93
N LEU A 62 -3.08 -12.80 4.24
CA LEU A 62 -2.63 -12.60 5.61
C LEU A 62 -3.69 -11.84 6.40
N VAL A 63 -4.29 -12.50 7.39
CA VAL A 63 -5.15 -11.87 8.38
C VAL A 63 -4.29 -11.56 9.59
N CYS A 64 -3.94 -10.29 9.78
CA CYS A 64 -3.15 -9.85 10.92
C CYS A 64 -3.69 -8.56 11.52
N THR A 65 -3.56 -8.44 12.85
CA THR A 65 -3.85 -7.20 13.56
C THR A 65 -2.60 -6.34 13.58
N LEU A 66 -2.68 -5.14 13.00
CA LEU A 66 -1.61 -4.16 13.11
C LEU A 66 -1.66 -3.48 14.48
N PRO A 67 -0.51 -3.07 15.06
CA PRO A 67 -0.51 -2.32 16.32
C PRO A 67 -1.32 -1.02 16.24
N ASP A 68 -2.04 -0.67 17.31
CA ASP A 68 -2.90 0.52 17.36
C ASP A 68 -2.19 1.83 17.01
N GLU A 69 -0.91 1.95 17.40
CA GLU A 69 -0.07 3.10 17.03
C GLU A 69 0.16 3.17 15.52
N LEU A 70 0.44 2.04 14.88
CA LEU A 70 0.63 1.98 13.44
C LEU A 70 -0.68 2.30 12.71
N MET A 71 -1.81 1.78 13.19
CA MET A 71 -3.12 2.11 12.61
C MET A 71 -3.45 3.60 12.73
N ARG A 72 -3.15 4.23 13.88
CA ARG A 72 -3.33 5.67 14.09
C ARG A 72 -2.45 6.49 13.14
N ASP A 73 -1.20 6.11 12.98
CA ASP A 73 -0.27 6.75 12.05
C ASP A 73 -0.75 6.62 10.60
N MET A 74 -1.17 5.42 10.20
CA MET A 74 -1.71 5.16 8.87
C MET A 74 -2.96 6.00 8.59
N LYS A 75 -3.88 6.10 9.57
CA LYS A 75 -5.07 6.96 9.44
C LYS A 75 -4.70 8.43 9.29
N ARG A 76 -3.75 8.91 10.10
CA ARG A 76 -3.26 10.29 10.04
C ARG A 76 -2.59 10.58 8.69
N GLY A 77 -1.73 9.68 8.21
CA GLY A 77 -1.06 9.83 6.93
C GLY A 77 -2.04 9.76 5.76
N ALA A 78 -3.01 8.85 5.78
CA ALA A 78 -4.07 8.80 4.77
C ALA A 78 -4.86 10.12 4.68
N ASN A 79 -5.25 10.70 5.82
CA ASN A 79 -5.90 12.01 5.86
C ASN A 79 -4.99 13.12 5.31
N GLY A 80 -3.69 13.07 5.62
CA GLY A 80 -2.69 13.99 5.08
C GLY A 80 -2.56 13.90 3.56
N LEU A 81 -2.56 12.68 3.01
CA LEU A 81 -2.48 12.43 1.57
C LEU A 81 -3.74 12.89 0.83
N GLN A 82 -4.92 12.64 1.40
CA GLN A 82 -6.18 13.13 0.85
C GLN A 82 -6.20 14.65 0.77
N ALA A 83 -5.73 15.33 1.83
CA ALA A 83 -5.60 16.78 1.85
C ALA A 83 -4.54 17.28 0.83
N GLN A 84 -3.38 16.61 0.77
CA GLN A 84 -2.28 16.97 -0.13
C GLN A 84 -2.68 16.86 -1.61
N TYR A 85 -3.39 15.80 -1.98
CA TYR A 85 -3.79 15.54 -3.36
C TYR A 85 -5.18 16.09 -3.72
N ASN A 86 -5.89 16.68 -2.74
CA ASN A 86 -7.25 17.19 -2.89
C ASN A 86 -8.19 16.15 -3.53
N THR A 87 -8.13 14.91 -3.04
CA THR A 87 -8.93 13.80 -3.56
C THR A 87 -9.10 12.72 -2.51
N THR A 88 -10.18 11.95 -2.61
CA THR A 88 -10.40 10.72 -1.84
C THR A 88 -10.25 9.46 -2.70
N ASP A 89 -9.84 9.61 -3.97
CA ASP A 89 -9.60 8.48 -4.87
C ASP A 89 -8.32 7.74 -4.47
N ALA A 90 -8.48 6.59 -3.82
CA ALA A 90 -7.38 5.74 -3.37
C ALA A 90 -6.49 5.26 -4.52
N VAL A 91 -7.03 5.04 -5.72
CA VAL A 91 -6.23 4.62 -6.89
C VAL A 91 -5.32 5.75 -7.33
N LEU A 92 -5.84 6.98 -7.37
CA LEU A 92 -5.04 8.16 -7.70
C LEU A 92 -3.96 8.41 -6.63
N ILE A 93 -4.32 8.35 -5.35
CA ILE A 93 -3.36 8.56 -4.25
C ILE A 93 -2.26 7.50 -4.30
N LEU A 94 -2.61 6.21 -4.41
CA LEU A 94 -1.63 5.13 -4.46
C LEU A 94 -0.72 5.26 -5.68
N TYR A 95 -1.27 5.63 -6.84
CA TYR A 95 -0.47 5.87 -8.05
C TYR A 95 0.56 6.98 -7.84
N MET A 96 0.15 8.11 -7.26
CA MET A 96 1.05 9.24 -6.99
C MET A 96 2.15 8.88 -5.97
N GLU A 97 1.79 8.21 -4.88
CA GLU A 97 2.75 7.80 -3.84
C GLU A 97 3.69 6.69 -4.34
N ALA A 98 3.21 5.73 -5.12
CA ALA A 98 4.04 4.70 -5.74
C ALA A 98 5.10 5.31 -6.68
N GLN A 99 4.71 6.24 -7.55
CA GLN A 99 5.65 6.94 -8.43
C GLN A 99 6.68 7.77 -7.64
N ARG A 100 6.27 8.37 -6.51
CA ARG A 100 7.19 9.09 -5.63
C ARG A 100 8.18 8.13 -4.96
N TYR A 101 7.68 6.99 -4.48
CA TYR A 101 8.49 5.95 -3.84
C TYR A 101 9.52 5.35 -4.81
N GLU A 102 9.13 4.99 -6.03
CA GLU A 102 10.06 4.44 -7.03
C GLU A 102 11.17 5.43 -7.40
N ARG A 103 10.84 6.72 -7.56
CA ARG A 103 11.85 7.77 -7.79
C ARG A 103 12.84 7.89 -6.63
N ALA A 104 12.35 7.82 -5.40
CA ALA A 104 13.20 7.86 -4.22
C ALA A 104 14.12 6.64 -4.12
N GLN A 105 13.64 5.44 -4.48
CA GLN A 105 14.45 4.22 -4.48
C GLN A 105 15.46 4.18 -5.63
N GLY A 106 15.08 4.65 -6.83
CA GLY A 106 15.99 4.80 -7.96
C GLY A 106 17.16 5.73 -7.65
N ALA A 107 16.91 6.85 -6.98
CA ALA A 107 17.95 7.79 -6.55
C ALA A 107 18.92 7.23 -5.49
N ARG A 108 18.52 6.20 -4.75
CA ARG A 108 19.37 5.52 -3.75
C ARG A 108 20.29 4.46 -4.37
N ARG A 109 19.96 3.92 -5.54
CA ARG A 109 20.74 2.88 -6.24
C ARG A 109 21.90 3.42 -7.08
N THR A 110 21.94 4.74 -7.32
CA THR A 110 22.97 5.39 -8.14
C THR A 110 24.06 6.10 -7.31
N ARG A 111 24.10 5.85 -5.99
CA ARG A 111 25.16 6.30 -5.07
C ARG A 111 25.93 5.09 -4.57
#